data_AF-A0A847CSH3-F1
#
_entry.id   AF-A0A847CSH3-F1
#
_cell.length_a   1.000
_cell.length_b   1.000
_cell.length_c   1.000
_cell.angle_alpha   90.00
_cell.angle_beta   90.00
_cell.angle_gamma   90.00
#
_symmetry.space_group_name_H-M   'P 1'
#
loop_
_entity.id
_entity.type
_entity.pdbx_description
1 polymer ?
#
loop_
_entity_poly.entity_id
_entity_poly.type
_entity_poly.pdbx_seq_one_letter_code
_entity_poly.pdbx_strand_id
1 'polypeptide(L)'
;MKDYRVFDIIGPVMIGPSSSHTAGACRIARTARNISDQGFTEVEFQLHGSFAETYKGHGTDKALLAGALGFDTDDTRIRNSFDIADEQGLKYSFVRHDLGKVHPNSVKVIFKYPNGNQSAIVGSSIGGGNIVIVEIDGI
;
A
#
# COMPACT_ATOMS: atom_id res chain seq x y z
N MET A 1 -29.78 1.87 -0.87
CA MET A 1 -29.22 1.93 -2.23
C MET A 1 -27.96 2.78 -2.13
N LYS A 2 -26.80 2.34 -2.66
CA LYS A 2 -25.59 3.19 -2.63
C LYS A 2 -25.76 4.31 -3.65
N ASP A 3 -25.64 5.55 -3.22
CA ASP A 3 -25.65 6.70 -4.12
C ASP A 3 -24.27 6.83 -4.77
N TYR A 4 -24.22 6.72 -6.09
CA TYR A 4 -22.99 6.88 -6.89
C TYR A 4 -22.94 8.31 -7.45
N ARG A 5 -21.83 9.02 -7.21
CA ARG A 5 -21.53 10.33 -7.77
C ARG A 5 -20.62 10.17 -8.99
N VAL A 6 -20.55 11.18 -9.84
CA VAL A 6 -19.70 11.18 -11.05
C VAL A 6 -18.23 10.88 -10.74
N PHE A 7 -17.73 11.35 -9.59
CA PHE A 7 -16.37 11.13 -9.13
C PHE A 7 -16.12 9.71 -8.58
N ASP A 8 -17.17 8.92 -8.32
CA ASP A 8 -17.03 7.51 -7.94
C ASP A 8 -16.81 6.60 -9.17
N ILE A 9 -17.12 7.11 -10.36
CA ILE A 9 -17.01 6.38 -11.64
C ILE A 9 -15.69 6.73 -12.35
N ILE A 10 -15.25 7.98 -12.25
CA ILE A 10 -13.97 8.43 -12.79
C ILE A 10 -12.85 7.98 -11.83
N GLY A 11 -12.00 7.05 -12.27
CA GLY A 11 -10.84 6.61 -11.50
C GLY A 11 -9.90 7.78 -11.17
N PRO A 12 -9.05 7.65 -10.12
CA PRO A 12 -8.19 8.75 -9.68
C PRO A 12 -7.16 9.11 -10.74
N VAL A 13 -6.70 10.36 -10.70
CA VAL A 13 -5.44 10.74 -11.35
C VAL A 13 -4.32 9.95 -10.69
N MET A 14 -3.57 9.19 -11.49
CA MET A 14 -2.57 8.27 -10.98
C MET A 14 -1.47 7.98 -11.99
N ILE A 15 -0.33 7.49 -11.49
CA ILE A 15 0.62 6.73 -12.30
C ILE A 15 0.04 5.34 -12.56
N GLY A 16 -0.08 4.97 -13.83
CA GLY A 16 -0.61 3.67 -14.26
C GLY A 16 0.31 2.48 -13.90
N PRO A 17 -0.11 1.24 -14.19
CA PRO A 17 -1.18 0.89 -15.14
C PRO A 17 -2.57 0.65 -14.52
N SER A 18 -2.70 0.53 -13.20
CA SER A 18 -3.92 -0.02 -12.57
C SER A 18 -4.42 0.79 -11.39
N SER A 19 -5.72 1.10 -11.37
CA SER A 19 -6.34 1.83 -10.27
C SER A 19 -6.42 1.01 -8.99
N SER A 20 -6.59 -0.31 -9.09
CA SER A 20 -6.63 -1.19 -7.91
C SER A 20 -5.23 -1.52 -7.40
N HIS A 21 -4.31 -1.87 -8.31
CA HIS A 21 -2.99 -2.40 -7.99
C HIS A 21 -1.90 -1.34 -7.86
N THR A 22 -2.09 -0.14 -8.40
CA THR A 22 -1.15 0.98 -8.30
C THR A 22 -1.73 2.05 -7.39
N ALA A 23 -2.84 2.69 -7.77
CA ALA A 23 -3.41 3.76 -6.94
C ALA A 23 -3.93 3.26 -5.59
N GLY A 24 -4.70 2.16 -5.57
CA GLY A 24 -5.21 1.57 -4.33
C GLY A 24 -4.08 1.11 -3.40
N ALA A 25 -3.06 0.46 -3.95
CA ALA A 25 -1.90 0.00 -3.18
C ALA A 25 -1.10 1.17 -2.57
N CYS A 26 -0.81 2.21 -3.36
CA CYS A 26 -0.14 3.42 -2.88
C CYS A 26 -0.96 4.11 -1.78
N ARG A 27 -2.28 4.26 -1.97
CA ARG A 27 -3.18 4.81 -0.94
C ARG A 27 -3.18 4.00 0.34
N ILE A 28 -3.23 2.66 0.26
CA ILE A 28 -3.18 1.81 1.47
C ILE A 28 -1.90 2.08 2.24
N ALA A 29 -0.73 1.99 1.59
CA ALA A 29 0.55 2.15 2.27
C ALA A 29 0.76 3.58 2.82
N ARG A 30 0.34 4.62 2.08
CA ARG A 30 0.39 6.00 2.56
C ARG A 30 -0.54 6.24 3.74
N THR A 31 -1.75 5.65 3.70
CA THR A 31 -2.69 5.74 4.82
C THR A 31 -2.11 5.04 6.05
N ALA A 32 -1.56 3.82 5.88
CA ALA A 32 -0.88 3.10 6.94
C ALA A 32 0.27 3.93 7.55
N ARG A 33 1.13 4.54 6.71
CA ARG A 33 2.22 5.43 7.13
C ARG A 33 1.72 6.64 7.95
N ASN A 34 0.56 7.19 7.61
CA ASN A 34 -0.02 8.33 8.31
C ASN A 34 -0.70 7.96 9.64
N ILE A 35 -1.13 6.70 9.78
CA ILE A 35 -1.66 6.14 11.02
C ILE A 35 -0.52 5.80 11.99
N SER A 36 0.60 5.29 11.47
CA SER A 36 1.77 4.91 12.27
C SER A 36 2.66 6.09 12.66
N ASP A 37 3.46 5.90 13.72
CA ASP A 37 4.49 6.85 14.13
C ASP A 37 5.58 7.03 13.06
N GLN A 38 6.21 8.19 13.05
CA GLN A 38 7.37 8.46 12.19
C GLN A 38 8.64 7.79 12.71
N GLY A 39 9.67 7.64 11.86
CA GLY A 39 10.98 7.12 12.26
C GLY A 39 11.14 5.60 12.21
N PHE A 40 10.27 4.90 11.47
CA PHE A 40 10.50 3.51 11.11
C PHE A 40 11.75 3.40 10.22
N THR A 41 12.48 2.29 10.36
CA THR A 41 13.70 2.00 9.58
C THR A 41 13.53 0.85 8.61
N GLU A 42 12.42 0.11 8.73
CA GLU A 42 12.09 -0.99 7.84
C GLU A 42 10.58 -1.05 7.63
N VAL A 43 10.16 -1.42 6.42
CA VAL A 43 8.77 -1.71 6.08
C VAL A 43 8.62 -3.07 5.42
N GLU A 44 7.75 -3.92 5.95
CA GLU A 44 7.41 -5.22 5.39
C GLU A 44 5.99 -5.20 4.83
N PHE A 45 5.83 -5.67 3.60
CA PHE A 45 4.54 -5.79 2.93
C PHE A 45 4.16 -7.27 2.80
N GLN A 46 3.14 -7.69 3.53
CA GLN A 46 2.57 -9.03 3.42
C GLN A 46 1.38 -9.00 2.46
N LEU A 47 1.61 -9.49 1.25
CA LEU A 47 0.68 -9.43 0.13
C LEU A 47 -0.27 -10.63 0.16
N HIS A 48 -1.56 -10.37 0.02
CA HIS A 48 -2.61 -11.38 -0.03
C HIS A 48 -3.24 -11.49 -1.43
N GLY A 49 -3.76 -12.68 -1.76
CA GLY A 49 -4.56 -12.92 -2.96
C GLY A 49 -3.93 -12.38 -4.25
N SER A 50 -4.71 -11.60 -4.99
CA SER A 50 -4.31 -11.07 -6.31
C SER A 50 -3.11 -10.11 -6.22
N PHE A 51 -2.93 -9.40 -5.10
CA PHE A 51 -1.71 -8.62 -4.86
C PHE A 51 -0.49 -9.56 -4.80
N ALA A 52 -0.57 -10.66 -4.06
CA ALA A 52 0.53 -11.62 -3.93
C ALA A 52 0.94 -12.26 -5.27
N GLU A 53 -0.04 -12.47 -6.15
CA GLU A 53 0.14 -13.11 -7.45
C GLU A 53 0.74 -12.16 -8.49
N THR A 54 0.29 -10.90 -8.52
CA THR A 54 0.56 -10.00 -9.65
C THR A 54 1.40 -8.76 -9.31
N TYR A 55 1.88 -8.62 -8.06
CA TYR A 55 2.48 -7.37 -7.60
C TYR A 55 3.59 -6.79 -8.49
N LYS A 56 4.45 -7.64 -9.06
CA LYS A 56 5.53 -7.20 -9.97
C LYS A 56 5.01 -6.74 -11.33
N GLY A 57 4.02 -7.44 -11.88
CA GLY A 57 3.47 -7.16 -13.21
C GLY A 57 2.67 -5.86 -13.28
N HIS A 58 2.03 -5.49 -12.17
CA HIS A 58 1.22 -4.26 -12.06
C HIS A 58 1.94 -3.11 -11.34
N GLY A 59 3.21 -3.29 -10.92
CA GLY A 59 3.97 -2.29 -10.16
C GLY A 59 3.39 -2.00 -8.77
N THR A 60 2.70 -2.98 -8.18
CA THR A 60 2.12 -2.88 -6.83
C THR A 60 3.20 -2.76 -5.77
N ASP A 61 4.33 -3.45 -5.93
CA ASP A 61 5.49 -3.29 -5.05
C ASP A 61 5.98 -1.83 -5.02
N LYS A 62 6.17 -1.24 -6.20
CA LYS A 62 6.57 0.16 -6.33
C LYS A 62 5.56 1.10 -5.70
N ALA A 63 4.28 0.88 -5.97
CA ALA A 63 3.21 1.68 -5.40
C ALA A 63 3.13 1.59 -3.87
N LEU A 64 3.25 0.39 -3.31
CA LEU A 64 3.28 0.17 -1.86
C LEU A 64 4.47 0.88 -1.21
N LEU A 65 5.67 0.70 -1.77
CA LEU A 65 6.87 1.35 -1.24
C LEU A 65 6.78 2.87 -1.36
N ALA A 66 6.30 3.39 -2.50
CA ALA A 66 6.05 4.82 -2.69
C ALA A 66 5.06 5.38 -1.66
N GLY A 67 3.97 4.66 -1.38
CA GLY A 67 3.02 5.05 -0.34
C GLY A 67 3.66 5.08 1.05
N ALA A 68 4.48 4.08 1.40
CA ALA A 68 5.23 4.07 2.66
C ALA A 68 6.26 5.22 2.74
N LEU A 69 6.83 5.65 1.62
CA LEU A 69 7.66 6.85 1.52
C LEU A 69 6.84 8.16 1.59
N GLY A 70 5.51 8.08 1.55
CA GLY A 70 4.59 9.21 1.69
C GLY A 70 4.12 9.83 0.37
N PHE A 71 4.43 9.23 -0.77
CA PHE A 71 4.05 9.73 -2.09
C PHE A 71 2.56 9.52 -2.37
N ASP A 72 1.97 10.42 -3.15
CA ASP A 72 0.57 10.32 -3.58
C ASP A 72 0.44 9.49 -4.88
N THR A 73 -0.79 9.15 -5.28
CA THR A 73 -1.04 8.21 -6.39
C THR A 73 -0.61 8.71 -7.76
N ASP A 74 -0.53 10.03 -7.94
CA ASP A 74 -0.12 10.72 -9.16
C ASP A 74 1.36 11.13 -9.16
N ASP A 75 2.10 10.81 -8.09
CA ASP A 75 3.50 11.17 -7.95
C ASP A 75 4.37 10.36 -8.93
N THR A 76 5.08 11.07 -9.80
CA THR A 76 5.95 10.47 -10.81
C THR A 76 7.10 9.65 -10.20
N ARG A 77 7.47 9.93 -8.94
CA ARG A 77 8.51 9.22 -8.19
C ARG A 77 8.14 7.78 -7.85
N ILE A 78 6.85 7.38 -7.96
CA ILE A 78 6.43 5.97 -7.80
C ILE A 78 7.32 5.02 -8.64
N ARG A 79 7.72 5.43 -9.83
CA ARG A 79 8.52 4.60 -10.74
C ARG A 79 9.89 4.22 -10.18
N ASN A 80 10.43 5.07 -9.32
CA ASN A 80 11.79 5.02 -8.75
C ASN A 80 11.74 4.80 -7.23
N SER A 81 10.63 4.27 -6.69
CA SER A 81 10.44 4.09 -5.24
C SER A 81 11.53 3.25 -4.58
N PHE A 82 12.07 2.27 -5.29
CA PHE A 82 13.16 1.42 -4.81
C PHE A 82 14.46 2.22 -4.63
N ASP A 83 14.88 2.93 -5.67
CA ASP A 83 16.10 3.76 -5.63
C ASP A 83 16.00 4.79 -4.51
N ILE A 84 14.84 5.44 -4.36
CA ILE A 84 14.62 6.45 -3.32
C ILE A 84 14.63 5.83 -1.92
N ALA A 85 14.07 4.63 -1.75
CA ALA A 85 14.13 3.93 -0.46
C ALA A 85 15.57 3.56 -0.09
N ASP A 86 16.35 3.07 -1.07
CA ASP A 86 17.76 2.72 -0.88
C ASP A 86 18.60 3.97 -0.54
N GLU A 87 18.37 5.10 -1.22
CA GLU A 87 19.00 6.40 -0.92
C GLU A 87 18.68 6.90 0.49
N GLN A 88 17.46 6.66 0.98
CA GLN A 88 17.03 7.01 2.34
C GLN A 88 17.47 5.98 3.40
N GLY A 89 18.09 4.87 2.99
CA GLY A 89 18.47 3.78 3.90
C GLY A 89 17.27 3.02 4.50
N LEU A 90 16.08 3.14 3.89
CA LEU A 90 14.88 2.43 4.31
C LEU A 90 14.95 0.98 3.84
N LYS A 91 14.95 0.03 4.77
CA LYS A 91 14.85 -1.40 4.42
C LYS A 91 13.41 -1.75 4.04
N TYR A 92 13.24 -2.63 3.07
CA TYR A 92 11.91 -3.10 2.69
C TYR A 92 11.90 -4.57 2.27
N SER A 93 10.75 -5.21 2.45
CA SER A 93 10.53 -6.59 2.01
C SER A 93 9.09 -6.83 1.56
N PHE A 94 8.92 -7.79 0.65
CA PHE A 94 7.62 -8.21 0.14
C PHE A 94 7.48 -9.71 0.32
N VAL A 95 6.48 -10.13 1.07
CA VAL A 95 6.21 -11.54 1.35
C VAL A 95 4.78 -11.88 0.97
N ARG A 96 4.56 -13.11 0.52
CA ARG A 96 3.21 -13.61 0.26
C ARG A 96 2.64 -14.13 1.57
N HIS A 97 1.40 -13.77 1.90
CA HIS A 97 0.76 -14.19 3.14
C HIS A 97 -0.76 -14.35 2.95
N ASP A 98 -1.33 -15.39 3.54
CA ASP A 98 -2.78 -15.54 3.60
C ASP A 98 -3.33 -14.76 4.80
N LEU A 99 -4.08 -13.69 4.53
CA LEU A 99 -4.70 -12.84 5.56
C LEU A 99 -6.13 -13.32 5.91
N GLY A 100 -6.53 -14.49 5.43
CA GLY A 100 -7.82 -15.10 5.74
C GLY A 100 -8.97 -14.44 4.98
N LYS A 101 -10.05 -14.10 5.69
CA LYS A 101 -11.30 -13.59 5.09
C LYS A 101 -11.25 -12.08 4.83
N VAL A 102 -10.33 -11.66 3.97
CA VAL A 102 -10.22 -10.27 3.49
C VAL A 102 -10.41 -10.19 1.98
N HIS A 103 -10.44 -8.98 1.42
CA HIS A 103 -10.53 -8.79 -0.03
C HIS A 103 -9.28 -9.36 -0.75
N PRO A 104 -9.36 -9.92 -1.97
CA PRO A 104 -8.19 -10.47 -2.67
C PRO A 104 -7.07 -9.46 -2.94
N ASN A 105 -7.39 -8.16 -3.03
CA ASN A 105 -6.41 -7.07 -3.18
C ASN A 105 -6.08 -6.48 -1.82
N SER A 106 -5.51 -7.28 -0.91
CA SER A 106 -5.16 -6.82 0.44
C SER A 106 -3.68 -6.94 0.72
N VAL A 107 -3.23 -6.10 1.65
CA VAL A 107 -1.86 -6.09 2.15
C VAL A 107 -1.86 -5.76 3.64
N LYS A 108 -0.98 -6.43 4.39
CA LYS A 108 -0.58 -6.01 5.72
C LYS A 108 0.73 -5.25 5.61
N VAL A 109 0.75 -3.99 6.04
CA VAL A 109 1.92 -3.12 6.05
C VAL A 109 2.44 -3.09 7.47
N ILE A 110 3.70 -3.50 7.67
CA ILE A 110 4.34 -3.57 8.98
C ILE A 110 5.52 -2.61 8.99
N PHE A 111 5.43 -1.53 9.77
CA PHE A 111 6.52 -0.60 10.01
C PHE A 111 7.30 -1.04 11.24
N LYS A 112 8.63 -1.16 11.13
CA LYS A 112 9.51 -1.58 12.23
C LYS A 112 10.43 -0.43 12.64
N TYR A 113 10.60 -0.25 13.95
CA TYR A 113 11.33 0.88 14.54
C TYR A 113 12.65 0.44 15.18
N PRO A 114 13.63 1.36 15.36
CA PRO A 114 14.94 1.04 15.94
C PRO A 114 14.88 0.43 17.35
N ASN A 115 13.84 0.76 18.11
CA ASN A 115 13.62 0.25 19.47
C ASN A 115 13.01 -1.17 19.51
N GLY A 116 12.75 -1.78 18.35
CA GLY A 116 12.12 -3.10 18.23
C GLY A 116 10.59 -3.06 18.21
N ASN A 117 9.96 -1.89 18.34
CA ASN A 117 8.52 -1.76 18.18
C ASN A 117 8.12 -1.96 16.72
N GLN A 118 6.84 -2.26 16.51
CA GLN A 118 6.23 -2.32 15.19
C GLN A 118 4.79 -1.79 15.21
N SER A 119 4.34 -1.27 14.08
CA SER A 119 2.93 -0.96 13.82
C SER A 119 2.49 -1.70 12.56
N ALA A 120 1.31 -2.32 12.61
CA ALA A 120 0.81 -3.20 11.57
C ALA A 120 -0.60 -2.81 11.15
N ILE A 121 -0.78 -2.48 9.88
CA ILE A 121 -2.06 -2.03 9.32
C ILE A 121 -2.44 -2.95 8.16
N VAL A 122 -3.68 -3.44 8.14
CA VAL A 122 -4.22 -4.21 7.02
C VAL A 122 -5.17 -3.33 6.21
N GLY A 123 -4.96 -3.27 4.90
CA GLY A 123 -5.83 -2.53 3.99
C GLY A 123 -6.19 -3.32 2.74
N SER A 124 -7.38 -3.04 2.21
CA SER A 124 -7.94 -3.65 1.02
C SER A 124 -8.26 -2.61 -0.05
N SER A 125 -7.85 -2.87 -1.29
CA SER A 125 -8.21 -2.09 -2.46
C SER A 125 -9.49 -2.65 -3.07
N ILE A 126 -10.58 -1.90 -3.01
CA ILE A 126 -11.94 -2.35 -3.37
C ILE A 126 -12.37 -1.91 -4.78
N GLY A 127 -11.42 -1.43 -5.60
CA GLY A 127 -11.64 -1.01 -6.98
C GLY A 127 -11.78 0.50 -7.15
N GLY A 128 -11.51 0.99 -8.37
CA GLY A 128 -11.54 2.43 -8.68
C GLY A 128 -10.53 3.28 -7.90
N GLY A 129 -9.50 2.68 -7.30
CA GLY A 129 -8.57 3.37 -6.40
C GLY A 129 -9.10 3.62 -4.99
N ASN A 130 -10.30 3.13 -4.66
CA ASN A 130 -10.84 3.20 -3.30
C ASN A 130 -10.25 2.11 -2.41
N ILE A 131 -10.09 2.44 -1.13
CA ILE A 131 -9.46 1.56 -0.14
C ILE A 131 -10.33 1.47 1.12
N VAL A 132 -10.12 0.40 1.88
CA VAL A 132 -10.66 0.23 3.24
C VAL A 132 -9.53 -0.26 4.12
N ILE A 133 -9.36 0.35 5.30
CA ILE A 133 -8.50 -0.18 6.36
C ILE A 133 -9.35 -1.13 7.20
N VAL A 134 -8.87 -2.36 7.37
CA VAL A 134 -9.63 -3.45 8.00
C VAL A 134 -9.12 -3.84 9.38
N GLU A 135 -7.86 -3.55 9.69
CA GLU A 135 -7.22 -3.85 10.98
C GLU A 135 -6.12 -2.81 11.24
N ILE A 136 -6.01 -2.36 12.50
CA ILE A 136 -4.90 -1.53 12.99
C ILE A 136 -4.38 -2.17 14.27
N ASP A 137 -3.12 -2.61 14.26
CA ASP A 137 -2.44 -3.23 15.40
C ASP A 137 -3.22 -4.38 16.06
N GLY A 138 -3.97 -5.13 15.25
CA GLY A 138 -4.78 -6.28 15.68
C GLY A 138 -6.19 -5.93 16.17
N ILE A 139 -6.63 -4.68 16.03
CA ILE A 139 -7.99 -4.19 16.35
C ILE A 139 -8.82 -4.01 15.07
#